data_AF-H3AY80-F1
#
_entry.id   AF-H3AY80-F1
#
_cell.length_a   1.000
_cell.length_b   1.000
_cell.length_c   1.000
_cell.angle_alpha   90.00
_cell.angle_beta   90.00
_cell.angle_gamma   90.00
#
_symmetry.space_group_name_H-M   'P 1'
#
loop_
_entity.id
_entity.type
_entity.pdbx_description
1 polymer ?
#
loop_
_entity_poly.entity_id
_entity_poly.type
_entity_poly.pdbx_seq_one_letter_code
_entity_poly.pdbx_strand_id
1 'polypeptide(L)'
;QVHNLQELRRTASLVTKVFVQRDYSEGTMCQFQTKFPAELESRIERRLFEETVKTLNGYYTEAELIGGRSYLEGCLACATAYIIFLCMETCYEKVPQYVYIKTSVLFIIQGLLLTIPFPALLPGT
;
A
#
# COMPACT_ATOMS: atom_id res chain seq x y z
N GLN A 1 -4.48 -16.55 -39.60
CA GLN A 1 -4.90 -15.19 -39.17
C GLN A 1 -3.67 -14.30 -38.94
N VAL A 2 -2.90 -14.02 -40.00
CA VAL A 2 -1.65 -13.21 -39.95
C VAL A 2 -1.78 -11.93 -40.78
N HIS A 3 -2.81 -11.86 -41.64
CA HIS A 3 -3.14 -10.72 -42.50
C HIS A 3 -3.48 -9.45 -41.71
N ASN A 4 -4.27 -9.61 -40.64
CA ASN A 4 -4.72 -8.50 -39.79
C ASN A 4 -3.54 -7.81 -39.07
N LEU A 5 -2.50 -8.57 -38.69
CA LEU A 5 -1.31 -8.04 -38.03
C LEU A 5 -0.42 -7.21 -38.96
N GLN A 6 -0.34 -7.60 -40.24
CA GLN A 6 0.38 -6.81 -41.25
C GLN A 6 -0.37 -5.55 -41.65
N GLU A 7 -1.70 -5.60 -41.74
CA GLU A 7 -2.53 -4.41 -41.94
C GLU A 7 -2.43 -3.46 -40.75
N LEU A 8 -2.56 -3.96 -39.52
CA LEU A 8 -2.42 -3.13 -38.30
C LEU A 8 -1.04 -2.47 -38.23
N ARG A 9 0.03 -3.18 -38.63
CA ARG A 9 1.39 -2.62 -38.72
C ARG A 9 1.53 -1.55 -39.81
N ARG A 10 0.87 -1.73 -40.96
CA ARG A 10 0.83 -0.71 -42.03
C ARG A 10 0.02 0.51 -41.60
N THR A 11 -1.11 0.32 -40.93
CA THR A 11 -1.92 1.42 -40.41
C THR A 11 -1.20 2.17 -39.31
N ALA A 12 -0.51 1.47 -38.40
CA ALA A 12 0.31 2.08 -37.35
C ALA A 12 1.45 2.97 -37.90
N SER A 13 1.99 2.63 -39.08
CA SER A 13 2.98 3.47 -39.78
C SER A 13 2.41 4.79 -40.33
N LEU A 14 1.08 4.89 -40.46
CA LEU A 14 0.36 6.08 -40.94
C LEU A 14 -0.28 6.88 -39.78
N VAL A 15 -0.20 6.37 -38.55
CA VAL A 15 -0.78 7.00 -37.36
C VAL A 15 0.16 8.06 -36.81
N THR A 16 -0.34 9.29 -36.71
CA THR A 16 0.34 10.35 -35.96
C THR A 16 0.23 10.07 -34.47
N LYS A 17 1.34 9.64 -33.86
CA LYS A 17 1.43 9.48 -32.41
C LYS A 17 1.72 10.81 -31.76
N VAL A 18 0.85 11.26 -30.86
CA VAL A 18 1.05 12.47 -30.06
C VAL A 18 1.11 12.09 -28.59
N PHE A 19 2.03 12.72 -27.85
CA PHE A 19 2.19 12.50 -26.41
C PHE A 19 1.54 13.65 -25.65
N VAL A 20 0.56 13.33 -24.81
CA VAL A 20 -0.02 14.30 -23.87
C VAL A 20 0.77 14.24 -22.57
N GLN A 21 1.27 15.39 -22.13
CA GLN A 21 2.05 15.48 -20.91
C GLN A 21 1.16 15.35 -19.68
N ARG A 22 1.74 14.82 -18.60
CA ARG A 22 1.14 14.84 -17.27
C ARG A 22 1.05 16.28 -16.76
N ASP A 23 0.00 16.55 -16.01
CA ASP A 23 -0.16 17.79 -15.26
C ASP A 23 0.21 17.54 -13.78
N TYR A 24 1.19 18.28 -13.26
CA TYR A 24 1.70 18.15 -11.89
C TYR A 24 1.11 19.20 -10.92
N SER A 25 0.18 20.03 -11.37
CA SER A 25 -0.42 21.10 -10.56
C SER A 25 -1.10 20.58 -9.29
N GLU A 26 -1.75 19.42 -9.35
CA GLU A 26 -2.42 18.77 -8.21
C GLU A 26 -1.54 17.73 -7.49
N GLY A 27 -0.22 17.85 -7.63
CA GLY A 27 0.75 17.02 -6.92
C GLY A 27 0.85 15.60 -7.47
N THR A 28 0.53 14.61 -6.64
CA THR A 28 0.74 13.18 -6.96
C THR A 28 -0.39 12.58 -7.79
N MET A 29 -1.51 13.28 -7.99
CA MET A 29 -2.66 12.75 -8.72
C MET A 29 -2.35 12.56 -10.21
N CYS A 30 -2.84 11.47 -10.80
CA CYS A 30 -2.62 11.15 -12.21
C CYS A 30 -3.59 11.90 -13.11
N GLN A 31 -3.13 13.03 -13.68
CA GLN A 31 -3.92 13.86 -14.58
C GLN A 31 -3.10 14.27 -15.81
N PHE A 32 -3.78 14.40 -16.95
CA PHE A 32 -3.20 14.82 -18.22
C PHE A 32 -3.60 16.26 -18.55
N GLN A 33 -2.67 16.99 -19.18
CA GLN A 33 -2.92 18.34 -19.65
C GLN A 33 -3.97 18.35 -20.76
N THR A 34 -4.87 19.32 -20.73
CA THR A 34 -5.90 19.53 -21.77
C THR A 34 -5.42 20.41 -22.93
N LYS A 35 -4.14 20.82 -22.92
CA LYS A 35 -3.57 21.64 -23.99
C LYS A 35 -3.65 20.89 -25.32
N PHE A 36 -4.34 21.48 -26.28
CA PHE A 36 -4.51 20.89 -27.59
C PHE A 36 -3.20 20.87 -28.41
N PRO A 37 -2.76 19.70 -28.92
CA PRO A 37 -1.55 19.59 -29.74
C PRO A 37 -1.77 20.15 -31.15
N ALA A 38 -0.85 20.98 -31.63
CA ALA A 38 -0.93 21.58 -32.97
C ALA A 38 -0.91 20.54 -34.10
N GLU A 39 -0.29 19.38 -33.85
CA GLU A 39 -0.23 18.25 -34.77
C GLU A 39 -1.61 17.62 -35.05
N LEU A 40 -2.61 17.89 -34.21
CA LEU A 40 -3.97 17.38 -34.32
C LEU A 40 -4.97 18.37 -34.93
N GLU A 41 -4.61 19.64 -35.13
CA GLU A 41 -5.52 20.74 -35.52
C GLU A 41 -6.29 20.48 -36.84
N SER A 42 -5.70 19.71 -37.75
CA SER A 42 -6.32 19.33 -39.04
C SER A 42 -6.88 17.91 -39.08
N ARG A 43 -6.80 17.17 -37.97
CA ARG A 43 -7.14 15.74 -37.90
C ARG A 43 -8.31 15.44 -36.96
N ILE A 44 -8.45 16.20 -35.88
CA ILE A 44 -9.45 15.98 -34.82
C ILE A 44 -9.97 17.35 -34.35
N GLU A 45 -11.27 17.42 -34.04
CA GLU A 45 -11.86 18.62 -33.44
C GLU A 45 -11.33 18.83 -32.00
N ARG A 46 -10.96 20.07 -31.67
CA ARG A 46 -10.44 20.41 -30.34
C ARG A 46 -11.38 19.99 -29.20
N ARG A 47 -12.68 20.16 -29.39
CA ARG A 47 -13.72 19.76 -28.41
C ARG A 47 -13.66 18.26 -28.10
N LEU A 48 -13.56 17.43 -29.13
CA LEU A 48 -13.51 15.98 -28.96
C LEU A 48 -12.26 15.54 -28.18
N PHE A 49 -11.12 16.17 -28.47
CA PHE A 49 -9.88 15.91 -27.72
C PHE A 49 -10.02 16.31 -26.25
N GLU A 50 -10.51 17.53 -25.98
CA GLU A 50 -10.69 18.02 -24.61
C GLU A 50 -11.67 17.15 -23.81
N GLU A 51 -12.79 16.75 -24.41
CA GLU A 51 -13.75 15.83 -23.78
C GLU A 51 -13.12 14.46 -23.50
N THR A 52 -12.33 13.94 -24.44
CA THR A 52 -11.65 12.65 -24.26
C THR A 52 -10.64 12.70 -23.13
N VAL A 53 -9.80 13.75 -23.07
CA VAL A 53 -8.82 13.94 -21.99
C VAL A 53 -9.52 14.13 -20.65
N LYS A 54 -10.63 14.87 -20.63
CA LYS A 54 -11.44 15.05 -19.41
C LYS A 54 -12.02 13.74 -18.90
N THR A 55 -12.59 12.92 -19.79
CA THR A 55 -13.09 11.59 -19.43
C THR A 55 -11.97 10.69 -18.93
N LEU A 56 -10.80 10.72 -19.59
CA LEU A 56 -9.63 9.95 -19.17
C LEU A 56 -9.16 10.33 -17.77
N ASN A 57 -9.02 11.63 -17.50
CA ASN A 57 -8.67 12.13 -16.16
C ASN A 57 -9.70 11.67 -15.12
N GLY A 58 -10.99 11.70 -15.46
CA GLY A 58 -12.06 11.17 -14.58
C GLY A 58 -11.84 9.71 -14.19
N TYR A 59 -11.50 8.84 -15.14
CA TYR A 59 -11.19 7.43 -14.83
C TYR A 59 -9.98 7.27 -13.91
N TYR A 60 -8.95 8.09 -14.08
CA TYR A 60 -7.77 8.04 -13.19
C TYR A 60 -8.12 8.53 -11.78
N THR A 61 -8.93 9.59 -11.65
CA THR A 61 -9.42 10.06 -10.34
C THR A 61 -10.24 8.97 -9.63
N GLU A 62 -11.13 8.27 -10.35
CA GLU A 62 -11.89 7.16 -9.78
C GLU A 62 -10.98 5.99 -9.35
N ALA A 63 -9.96 5.67 -10.15
CA ALA A 63 -8.99 4.63 -9.81
C ALA A 63 -8.18 4.97 -8.55
N GLU A 64 -7.82 6.24 -8.35
CA GLU A 64 -7.09 6.69 -7.17
C GLU A 64 -7.93 6.56 -5.87
N LEU A 65 -9.24 6.81 -5.94
CA LEU A 65 -10.16 6.57 -4.82
C LEU A 65 -10.17 5.10 -4.38
N ILE A 66 -10.09 4.17 -5.34
CA ILE A 66 -10.02 2.73 -5.06
C ILE A 66 -8.66 2.38 -4.44
N GLY A 67 -7.56 2.93 -4.98
CA GLY A 67 -6.21 2.72 -4.44
C GLY A 67 -6.00 3.29 -3.04
N GLY A 68 -6.65 4.41 -2.71
CA GLY A 68 -6.62 5.02 -1.39
C GLY A 68 -7.18 4.11 -0.29
N ARG A 69 -8.18 3.26 -0.61
CA ARG A 69 -8.71 2.28 0.35
C ARG A 69 -7.68 1.20 0.68
N SER A 70 -6.99 0.67 -0.32
CA SER A 70 -5.91 -0.32 -0.11
C SER A 70 -4.73 0.26 0.66
N TYR A 71 -4.44 1.56 0.49
CA TYR A 71 -3.44 2.24 1.30
C TYR A 71 -3.83 2.27 2.78
N LEU A 72 -5.08 2.63 3.08
CA LEU A 72 -5.60 2.64 4.46
C LEU A 72 -5.61 1.23 5.07
N GLU A 73 -6.00 0.22 4.30
CA GLU A 73 -5.93 -1.18 4.72
C GLU A 73 -4.48 -1.58 5.07
N GLY A 74 -3.50 -1.20 4.25
CA GLY A 74 -2.09 -1.41 4.53
C GLY A 74 -1.63 -0.72 5.82
N CYS A 75 -2.03 0.54 6.05
CA CYS A 75 -1.73 1.25 7.30
C CYS A 75 -2.34 0.54 8.52
N LEU A 76 -3.59 0.08 8.43
CA LEU A 76 -4.26 -0.63 9.51
C LEU A 76 -3.62 -2.00 9.79
N ALA A 77 -3.23 -2.73 8.75
CA ALA A 77 -2.52 -3.99 8.88
C ALA A 77 -1.18 -3.80 9.62
N CYS A 78 -0.39 -2.79 9.22
CA CYS A 78 0.86 -2.45 9.89
C CYS A 78 0.64 -2.04 11.35
N ALA A 79 -0.32 -1.14 11.62
CA ALA A 79 -0.63 -0.73 12.98
C ALA A 79 -1.08 -1.91 13.86
N THR A 80 -1.90 -2.80 13.32
CA THR A 80 -2.37 -4.01 14.01
C THR A 80 -1.21 -4.94 14.34
N ALA A 81 -0.26 -5.15 13.42
CA ALA A 81 0.91 -5.97 13.66
C ALA A 81 1.78 -5.41 14.81
N TYR A 82 2.01 -4.09 14.84
CA TYR A 82 2.73 -3.44 15.94
C TYR A 82 2.00 -3.57 17.27
N ILE A 83 0.67 -3.38 17.29
CA ILE A 83 -0.14 -3.52 18.51
C ILE A 83 -0.08 -4.96 19.04
N ILE A 84 -0.23 -5.96 18.17
CA ILE A 84 -0.13 -7.38 18.57
C ILE A 84 1.24 -7.67 19.15
N PHE A 85 2.31 -7.18 18.53
CA PHE A 85 3.68 -7.35 19.03
C PHE A 85 3.84 -6.79 20.45
N LEU A 86 3.36 -5.57 20.69
CA LEU A 86 3.38 -4.94 22.02
C LEU A 86 2.50 -5.69 23.03
N CYS A 87 1.33 -6.17 22.62
CA CYS A 87 0.44 -6.95 23.50
C CYS A 87 1.04 -8.31 23.88
N MET A 88 1.70 -9.01 22.96
CA MET A 88 2.37 -10.29 23.23
C MET A 88 3.46 -10.15 24.29
N GLU A 89 4.23 -9.06 24.25
CA GLU A 89 5.25 -8.74 25.26
C GLU A 89 4.61 -8.59 26.66
N THR A 90 3.47 -7.90 26.77
CA THR A 90 2.76 -7.75 28.05
C THR A 90 2.04 -9.01 28.56
N CYS A 91 1.62 -9.91 27.68
CA CYS A 91 0.94 -11.15 28.05
C CYS A 91 1.92 -12.28 28.40
N TYR A 92 3.07 -12.35 27.74
CA TYR A 92 4.11 -13.36 28.05
C TYR A 92 4.91 -13.05 29.31
N GLU A 93 4.97 -11.80 29.77
CA GLU A 93 5.67 -11.47 31.03
C GLU A 93 4.83 -11.83 32.27
N LYS A 94 3.50 -11.69 32.17
CA LYS A 94 2.56 -11.84 33.30
C LYS A 94 2.23 -13.30 33.63
N VAL A 95 2.16 -14.17 32.63
CA VAL A 95 1.80 -15.60 32.79
C VAL A 95 2.86 -16.41 33.57
N PRO A 96 4.17 -16.34 33.25
CA PRO A 96 5.19 -17.07 34.00
C PRO A 96 5.38 -16.51 35.41
N GLN A 97 5.24 -15.20 35.63
CA GLN A 97 5.29 -14.62 36.98
C GLN A 97 4.14 -15.12 37.86
N TYR A 98 2.92 -15.18 37.33
CA TYR A 98 1.76 -15.64 38.11
C TYR A 98 1.86 -17.13 38.49
N VAL A 99 2.32 -17.98 37.56
CA VAL A 99 2.57 -19.41 37.82
C VAL A 99 3.74 -19.60 38.79
N TYR A 100 4.82 -18.83 38.65
CA TYR A 100 5.97 -18.84 39.56
C TYR A 100 5.57 -18.45 40.99
N ILE A 101 4.83 -17.35 41.15
CA ILE A 101 4.38 -16.85 42.45
C ILE A 101 3.49 -17.90 43.13
N LYS A 102 2.52 -18.47 42.40
CA LYS A 102 1.64 -19.50 42.95
C LYS A 102 2.40 -20.75 43.40
N THR A 103 3.34 -21.22 42.59
CA THR A 103 4.18 -22.38 42.90
C THR A 103 5.05 -22.09 44.13
N SER A 104 5.71 -20.94 44.18
CA SER A 104 6.59 -20.55 45.28
C SER A 104 5.85 -20.40 46.62
N VAL A 105 4.66 -19.79 46.61
CA VAL A 105 3.82 -19.66 47.81
C VAL A 105 3.39 -21.03 48.33
N LEU A 106 2.99 -21.96 47.46
CA LEU A 106 2.62 -23.32 47.86
C LEU A 106 3.78 -24.05 48.56
N PHE A 107 5.00 -23.93 48.03
CA PHE A 107 6.20 -24.55 48.60
C PHE A 107 6.63 -23.91 49.94
N ILE A 108 6.51 -22.58 50.08
CA ILE A 108 6.79 -21.88 51.34
C ILE A 108 5.84 -22.33 52.46
N ILE A 109 4.54 -22.49 52.15
CA ILE A 109 3.54 -22.97 53.11
C ILE A 109 3.85 -24.41 53.59
N GLN A 110 4.52 -25.22 52.75
CA GLN A 110 4.98 -26.57 53.09
C GLN A 110 6.38 -26.60 53.74
N GLY A 111 6.96 -25.43 54.05
CA GLY A 111 8.26 -25.32 54.74
C GLY A 111 9.49 -25.59 53.87
N LEU A 112 9.33 -25.61 52.53
CA LEU A 112 10.41 -25.90 51.59
C LEU A 112 10.73 -24.66 50.74
N LEU A 113 11.96 -24.13 50.85
CA LEU A 113 12.43 -23.02 50.03
C LEU A 113 13.05 -23.56 48.74
N LEU A 114 12.27 -23.58 47.64
CA LEU A 114 12.77 -23.98 46.32
C LEU A 114 13.17 -22.73 45.52
N THR A 115 14.47 -22.45 45.43
CA THR A 115 15.01 -21.42 44.54
C THR A 115 15.29 -22.03 43.17
N ILE A 116 14.41 -21.81 42.20
CA ILE A 116 14.66 -22.25 40.82
C ILE A 116 15.57 -21.20 40.14
N PRO A 117 16.76 -21.58 39.64
CA PRO A 117 17.62 -20.66 38.93
C PRO A 117 17.01 -20.36 37.56
N PHE A 118 16.37 -19.21 37.43
CA PHE A 118 16.05 -18.68 36.11
C PHE A 118 17.38 -18.23 35.47
N PRO A 119 17.68 -18.56 34.21
CA PRO A 119 18.84 -18.00 33.54
C PRO A 119 18.63 -16.49 33.50
N ALA A 120 19.46 -15.76 34.23
CA ALA A 120 19.55 -14.33 34.14
C ALA A 120 19.71 -13.96 32.66
N LEU A 121 18.70 -13.30 32.07
CA LEU A 121 19.01 -12.33 31.03
C LEU A 121 19.93 -11.32 31.71
N LEU A 122 21.23 -11.51 31.56
CA LEU A 122 22.22 -10.46 31.81
C LEU A 122 21.96 -9.39 30.74
N PRO A 123 21.51 -8.17 31.11
CA PRO A 123 21.69 -7.04 30.22
C PRO A 123 23.20 -6.76 30.19
N GLY A 124 23.71 -6.45 29.00
CA GLY A 124 25.12 -6.55 28.67
C GLY A 124 26.10 -5.92 29.66
N THR A 125 27.24 -6.60 29.77
CA THR A 125 28.56 -6.00 29.95
C THR A 125 29.55 -6.83 29.16
#